data_AF-A0A7S0IGZ9-F1
#
_entry.id   AF-A0A7S0IGZ9-F1
#
_cell.length_a   1.000
_cell.length_b   1.000
_cell.length_c   1.000
_cell.angle_alpha   90.00
_cell.angle_beta   90.00
_cell.angle_gamma   90.00
#
_symmetry.space_group_name_H-M   'P 1'
#
loop_
_entity.id
_entity.type
_entity.pdbx_description
1 polymer ?
#
loop_
_entity_poly.entity_id
_entity_poly.type
_entity_poly.pdbx_seq_one_letter_code
_entity_poly.pdbx_strand_id
1 'polypeptide(L)'
;AGFGGLGFGGLARFVRRGVGSPATARRLGAAAAFLFAYRVMPTAMVTFTAFTYARFSMPDSYRAGLLLVSMGGGVAATAAFRRIAAAGAPLSTTFVVGAFADAVLGLGRLIVVQADGRRDGGDGGARAPMGALVASDALTSFGQMMGYMPVLALAARCAPRGMEATGYSALLFVADLATGVGSLLAAELTRSMGLGAGDGRSWSRLDAYVWTCAGLKLAPLALLPLVRGGGVDE
;
A
#
# COMPACT_ATOMS: atom_id res chain seq x y z
N ALA A 1 -6.46 -14.22 34.54
CA ALA A 1 -7.75 -13.64 34.97
C ALA A 1 -8.66 -13.55 33.74
N GLY A 2 -9.90 -14.01 33.86
CA GLY A 2 -10.69 -14.56 32.74
C GLY A 2 -11.23 -13.58 31.71
N PHE A 3 -11.17 -14.01 30.44
CA PHE A 3 -11.82 -13.40 29.27
C PHE A 3 -13.30 -13.83 29.10
N GLY A 4 -13.88 -14.55 30.06
CA GLY A 4 -15.26 -15.01 30.00
C GLY A 4 -16.22 -13.97 30.59
N GLY A 5 -16.97 -13.25 29.74
CA GLY A 5 -18.15 -12.49 30.18
C GLY A 5 -18.22 -11.01 29.83
N LEU A 6 -17.38 -10.48 28.93
CA LEU A 6 -17.56 -9.11 28.42
C LEU A 6 -18.61 -9.07 27.32
N GLY A 7 -19.89 -8.92 27.68
CA GLY A 7 -20.90 -8.47 26.74
C GLY A 7 -20.52 -7.12 26.11
N PHE A 8 -21.18 -6.72 25.01
CA PHE A 8 -20.88 -5.47 24.28
C PHE A 8 -20.75 -4.23 25.19
N GLY A 9 -21.58 -4.15 26.24
CA GLY A 9 -21.52 -3.07 27.24
C GLY A 9 -20.32 -3.13 28.19
N GLY A 10 -19.77 -4.31 28.46
CA GLY A 10 -18.54 -4.50 29.21
C GLY A 10 -17.31 -4.13 28.38
N LEU A 11 -17.30 -4.52 27.10
CA LEU A 11 -16.26 -4.12 26.14
C LEU A 11 -16.24 -2.59 25.97
N ALA A 12 -17.41 -1.97 25.81
CA ALA A 12 -17.52 -0.51 25.70
C ALA A 12 -17.00 0.20 26.96
N ARG A 13 -17.26 -0.34 28.17
CA ARG A 13 -16.72 0.22 29.43
C ARG A 13 -15.21 0.02 29.57
N PHE A 14 -14.68 -1.10 29.11
CA PHE A 14 -13.25 -1.40 29.09
C PHE A 14 -12.51 -0.45 28.14
N VAL A 15 -13.00 -0.29 26.92
CA VAL A 15 -12.47 0.67 25.93
C VAL A 15 -12.55 2.10 26.46
N ARG A 16 -13.68 2.49 27.07
CA ARG A 16 -13.86 3.84 27.64
C ARG A 16 -12.94 4.11 28.84
N ARG A 17 -12.56 3.08 29.61
CA ARG A 17 -11.57 3.19 30.70
C ARG A 17 -10.13 3.28 30.18
N GLY A 18 -9.76 2.50 29.16
CA GLY A 18 -8.43 2.58 28.55
C GLY A 18 -8.21 3.81 27.66
N VAL A 19 -9.29 4.34 27.07
CA VAL A 19 -9.32 5.61 26.30
C VAL A 19 -9.84 6.77 27.19
N GLY A 20 -9.74 6.63 28.51
CA GLY A 20 -10.40 7.53 29.48
C GLY A 20 -9.92 8.98 29.47
N SER A 21 -8.78 9.28 28.83
CA SER A 21 -8.32 10.65 28.63
C SER A 21 -8.72 11.16 27.23
N PRO A 22 -9.40 12.32 27.14
CA PRO A 22 -9.75 12.93 25.85
C PRO A 22 -8.51 13.26 25.00
N ALA A 23 -7.35 13.45 25.63
CA ALA A 23 -6.08 13.64 24.92
C ALA A 23 -5.62 12.36 24.18
N THR A 24 -5.77 11.18 24.80
CA THR A 24 -5.43 9.89 24.19
C THR A 24 -6.38 9.55 23.05
N ALA A 25 -7.68 9.81 23.23
CA ALA A 25 -8.69 9.63 22.18
C ALA A 25 -8.38 10.50 20.95
N ARG A 26 -8.01 11.76 21.17
CA ARG A 26 -7.65 12.71 20.10
C ARG A 26 -6.38 12.28 19.37
N ARG A 27 -5.35 11.82 20.09
CA ARG A 27 -4.11 11.30 19.49
C ARG A 27 -4.36 10.06 18.64
N LEU A 28 -5.14 9.10 19.16
CA LEU A 28 -5.51 7.88 18.44
C LEU A 28 -6.34 8.18 17.19
N GLY A 29 -7.31 9.10 17.29
CA GLY A 29 -8.11 9.56 16.17
C GLY A 29 -7.28 10.27 15.10
N ALA A 30 -6.33 11.12 15.49
CA ALA A 30 -5.42 11.78 14.55
C ALA A 30 -4.51 10.77 13.82
N ALA A 31 -3.97 9.79 14.54
CA ALA A 31 -3.18 8.72 13.94
C ALA A 31 -4.02 7.86 12.97
N ALA A 32 -5.24 7.48 13.37
CA ALA A 32 -6.17 6.75 12.53
C ALA A 32 -6.52 7.53 11.25
N ALA A 33 -6.82 8.82 11.37
CA ALA A 33 -7.12 9.69 10.22
C ALA A 33 -5.93 9.83 9.27
N PHE A 34 -4.72 9.99 9.80
CA PHE A 34 -3.50 10.03 8.99
C PHE A 34 -3.25 8.71 8.27
N LEU A 35 -3.32 7.57 8.99
CA LEU A 35 -3.15 6.26 8.39
C LEU A 35 -4.19 5.98 7.31
N PHE A 36 -5.44 6.41 7.55
CA PHE A 36 -6.50 6.32 6.56
C PHE A 36 -6.18 7.16 5.32
N ALA A 37 -5.84 8.43 5.49
CA ALA A 37 -5.48 9.32 4.37
C ALA A 37 -4.25 8.83 3.59
N TYR A 38 -3.28 8.22 4.29
CA TYR A 38 -2.09 7.64 3.67
C TYR A 38 -2.42 6.38 2.86
N ARG A 39 -3.32 5.51 3.36
CA ARG A 39 -3.64 4.20 2.76
C ARG A 39 -4.79 4.23 1.74
N VAL A 40 -5.63 5.27 1.77
CA VAL A 40 -6.78 5.39 0.83
C VAL A 40 -6.35 5.68 -0.61
N MET A 41 -5.07 6.03 -0.84
CA MET A 41 -4.58 6.34 -2.17
C MET A 41 -4.67 5.11 -3.10
N PRO A 42 -5.23 5.27 -4.32
CA PRO A 42 -5.47 4.16 -5.23
C PRO A 42 -4.16 3.51 -5.69
N THR A 43 -4.16 2.18 -5.78
CA THR A 43 -3.01 1.40 -6.22
C THR A 43 -3.21 0.84 -7.62
N ALA A 44 -2.18 0.91 -8.46
CA ALA A 44 -2.24 0.39 -9.83
C ALA A 44 -2.07 -1.15 -9.92
N MET A 45 -1.87 -1.83 -8.78
CA MET A 45 -1.51 -3.25 -8.74
C MET A 45 -2.60 -4.13 -9.35
N VAL A 46 -3.85 -3.98 -8.92
CA VAL A 46 -4.96 -4.83 -9.34
C VAL A 46 -5.21 -4.71 -10.85
N THR A 47 -5.25 -3.48 -11.36
CA THR A 47 -5.44 -3.19 -12.79
C THR A 47 -4.29 -3.74 -13.64
N PHE A 48 -3.05 -3.57 -13.18
CA PHE A 48 -1.88 -4.11 -13.87
C PHE A 48 -1.86 -5.64 -13.89
N THR A 49 -2.22 -6.29 -12.78
CA THR A 49 -2.37 -7.74 -12.73
C THR A 49 -3.44 -8.20 -13.73
N ALA A 50 -4.60 -7.55 -13.77
CA ALA A 50 -5.65 -7.86 -14.76
C ALA A 50 -5.16 -7.69 -16.21
N PHE A 51 -4.38 -6.64 -16.50
CA PHE A 51 -3.71 -6.46 -17.79
C PHE A 51 -2.79 -7.64 -18.13
N THR A 52 -1.92 -8.04 -17.20
CA THR A 52 -0.98 -9.16 -17.44
C THR A 52 -1.71 -10.47 -17.72
N TYR A 53 -2.83 -10.74 -17.03
CA TYR A 53 -3.67 -11.91 -17.30
C TYR A 53 -4.39 -11.84 -18.65
N ALA A 54 -4.83 -10.65 -19.06
CA ALA A 54 -5.57 -10.47 -20.31
C ALA A 54 -4.67 -10.50 -21.55
N ARG A 55 -3.41 -10.06 -21.43
CA ARG A 55 -2.44 -10.00 -22.55
C ARG A 55 -1.51 -11.20 -22.63
N PHE A 56 -1.13 -11.79 -21.50
CA PHE A 56 -0.11 -12.85 -21.49
C PHE A 56 -0.67 -14.16 -20.92
N SER A 57 -0.62 -15.23 -21.72
CA SER A 57 -0.87 -16.59 -21.23
C SER A 57 0.39 -17.12 -20.52
N MET A 58 0.34 -17.25 -19.20
CA MET A 58 1.44 -17.78 -18.38
C MET A 58 1.05 -19.12 -17.73
N PRO A 59 1.99 -20.09 -17.65
CA PRO A 59 1.79 -21.31 -16.88
C PRO A 59 1.76 -21.05 -15.37
N ASP A 60 1.07 -21.90 -14.60
CA ASP A 60 0.90 -21.74 -13.15
C ASP A 60 2.22 -21.70 -12.36
N SER A 61 3.22 -22.49 -12.79
CA SER A 61 4.55 -22.50 -12.17
C SER A 61 5.22 -21.13 -12.22
N TYR A 62 4.98 -20.35 -13.28
CA TYR A 62 5.55 -19.01 -13.40
C TYR A 62 4.81 -18.00 -12.52
N ARG A 63 3.48 -18.13 -12.38
CA ARG A 63 2.70 -17.33 -11.43
C ARG A 63 3.18 -17.54 -9.99
N ALA A 64 3.44 -18.79 -9.62
CA ALA A 64 4.04 -19.12 -8.33
C ALA A 64 5.43 -18.48 -8.18
N GLY A 65 6.24 -18.48 -9.24
CA GLY A 65 7.53 -17.80 -9.27
C GLY A 65 7.45 -16.29 -9.04
N LEU A 66 6.49 -15.61 -9.65
CA LEU A 66 6.23 -14.18 -9.41
C LEU A 66 5.86 -13.92 -7.94
N LEU A 67 4.99 -14.74 -7.34
CA LEU A 67 4.67 -14.62 -5.93
C LEU A 67 5.90 -14.77 -5.02
N LEU A 68 6.79 -15.72 -5.33
CA LEU A 68 8.05 -15.87 -4.60
C LEU A 68 8.95 -14.63 -4.72
N VAL A 69 9.03 -14.04 -5.92
CA VAL A 69 9.78 -12.80 -6.15
C VAL A 69 9.19 -11.64 -5.36
N SER A 70 7.86 -11.49 -5.38
CA SER A 70 7.15 -10.49 -4.59
C SER A 70 7.43 -10.63 -3.09
N MET A 71 7.39 -11.87 -2.56
CA MET A 71 7.75 -12.14 -1.17
C MET A 71 9.21 -11.82 -0.86
N GLY A 72 10.14 -12.18 -1.75
CA GLY A 72 11.55 -11.82 -1.61
C GLY A 72 11.77 -10.30 -1.59
N GLY A 73 11.05 -9.56 -2.45
CA GLY A 73 11.01 -8.11 -2.45
C GLY A 73 10.51 -7.52 -1.14
N GLY A 74 9.46 -8.09 -0.55
CA GLY A 74 8.94 -7.69 0.75
C GLY A 74 9.92 -7.93 1.91
N VAL A 75 10.63 -9.06 1.91
CA VAL A 75 11.68 -9.34 2.91
C VAL A 75 12.84 -8.35 2.77
N ALA A 76 13.29 -8.09 1.54
CA ALA A 76 14.34 -7.11 1.26
C ALA A 76 13.94 -5.69 1.70
N ALA A 77 12.70 -5.29 1.46
CA ALA A 77 12.16 -4.00 1.90
C ALA A 77 12.13 -3.89 3.42
N THR A 78 11.73 -4.96 4.12
CA THR A 78 11.74 -5.00 5.59
C THR A 78 13.16 -4.85 6.14
N ALA A 79 14.14 -5.52 5.52
CA ALA A 79 15.55 -5.38 5.89
C ALA A 79 16.09 -3.96 5.64
N ALA A 80 15.70 -3.33 4.53
CA ALA A 80 16.05 -1.95 4.21
C ALA A 80 15.42 -0.97 5.23
N PHE A 81 14.14 -1.11 5.53
CA PHE A 81 13.45 -0.31 6.55
C PHE A 81 14.16 -0.43 7.90
N ARG A 82 14.51 -1.65 8.32
CA ARG A 82 15.23 -1.87 9.58
C ARG A 82 16.58 -1.14 9.61
N ARG A 83 17.31 -1.07 8.50
CA ARG A 83 18.58 -0.30 8.43
C ARG A 83 18.34 1.21 8.55
N ILE A 84 17.30 1.73 7.90
CA ILE A 84 16.93 3.15 8.00
C ILE A 84 16.51 3.49 9.44
N ALA A 85 15.72 2.61 10.08
CA ALA A 85 15.34 2.77 11.48
C ALA A 85 16.54 2.70 12.43
N ALA A 86 17.48 1.78 12.19
CA ALA A 86 18.71 1.66 12.99
C ALA A 86 19.64 2.88 12.86
N ALA A 87 19.57 3.61 11.75
CA ALA A 87 20.30 4.86 11.55
C ALA A 87 19.72 6.05 12.32
N GLY A 88 18.63 5.86 13.09
CA GLY A 88 18.01 6.92 13.90
C GLY A 88 17.15 7.89 13.11
N ALA A 89 16.67 7.51 11.91
CA ALA A 89 15.79 8.36 11.12
C ALA A 89 14.44 8.60 11.84
N PRO A 90 13.92 9.84 11.88
CA PRO A 90 12.64 10.12 12.51
C PRO A 90 11.50 9.46 11.74
N LEU A 91 10.40 9.15 12.43
CA LEU A 91 9.30 8.40 11.86
C LEU A 91 8.69 9.12 10.65
N SER A 92 8.56 10.45 10.72
CA SER A 92 8.12 11.28 9.60
C SER A 92 8.96 11.14 8.33
N THR A 93 10.29 11.00 8.46
CA THR A 93 11.18 10.75 7.32
C THR A 93 10.96 9.37 6.73
N THR A 94 10.66 8.35 7.54
CA THR A 94 10.38 7.02 7.01
C THR A 94 9.07 6.96 6.20
N PHE A 95 8.05 7.77 6.56
CA PHE A 95 6.86 7.96 5.73
C PHE A 95 7.18 8.63 4.39
N VAL A 96 8.02 9.66 4.38
CA VAL A 96 8.45 10.34 3.13
C VAL A 96 9.22 9.39 2.23
N VAL A 97 10.24 8.72 2.78
CA VAL A 97 11.06 7.77 2.04
C VAL A 97 10.22 6.59 1.55
N GLY A 98 9.31 6.07 2.38
CA GLY A 98 8.41 4.98 2.03
C GLY A 98 7.47 5.34 0.88
N ALA A 99 6.80 6.49 0.95
CA ALA A 99 5.90 6.96 -0.10
C ALA A 99 6.63 7.24 -1.42
N PHE A 100 7.82 7.86 -1.34
CA PHE A 100 8.62 8.14 -2.52
C PHE A 100 9.16 6.85 -3.16
N ALA A 101 9.70 5.93 -2.35
CA ALA A 101 10.14 4.62 -2.82
C ALA A 101 8.98 3.85 -3.47
N ASP A 102 7.80 3.86 -2.85
CA ASP A 102 6.61 3.21 -3.40
C ASP A 102 6.11 3.84 -4.71
N ALA A 103 6.14 5.17 -4.81
CA ALA A 103 5.77 5.88 -6.03
C ALA A 103 6.76 5.58 -7.17
N VAL A 104 8.06 5.75 -6.93
CA VAL A 104 9.12 5.56 -7.94
C VAL A 104 9.23 4.11 -8.38
N LEU A 105 9.28 3.17 -7.43
CA LEU A 105 9.35 1.75 -7.76
C LEU A 105 8.01 1.24 -8.32
N GLY A 106 6.91 1.89 -7.95
CA GLY A 106 5.57 1.70 -8.52
C GLY A 106 5.52 1.95 -10.03
N LEU A 107 6.29 2.93 -10.52
CA LEU A 107 6.46 3.23 -11.95
C LEU A 107 7.21 2.12 -12.70
N GLY A 108 7.86 1.17 -12.01
CA GLY A 108 8.48 0.00 -12.63
C GLY A 108 7.53 -0.83 -13.50
N ARG A 109 6.21 -0.73 -13.26
CA ARG A 109 5.17 -1.33 -14.13
C ARG A 109 5.22 -0.80 -15.57
N LEU A 110 5.68 0.44 -15.77
CA LEU A 110 5.84 1.02 -17.11
C LEU A 110 6.89 0.27 -17.94
N ILE A 111 7.88 -0.38 -17.31
CA ILE A 111 8.85 -1.21 -18.04
C ILE A 111 8.14 -2.30 -18.84
N VAL A 112 7.11 -2.91 -18.25
CA VAL A 112 6.30 -3.94 -18.92
C VAL A 112 5.41 -3.33 -20.01
N VAL A 113 4.78 -2.18 -19.75
CA VAL A 113 3.94 -1.48 -20.75
C VAL A 113 4.76 -1.09 -21.99
N GLN A 114 5.97 -0.56 -21.78
CA GLN A 114 6.89 -0.19 -22.85
C GLN A 114 7.47 -1.41 -23.57
N ALA A 115 7.65 -2.53 -22.87
CA ALA A 115 8.08 -3.79 -23.47
C ALA A 115 6.98 -4.48 -24.30
N ASP A 116 5.70 -4.21 -23.98
CA ASP A 116 4.53 -4.66 -24.75
C ASP A 116 4.35 -3.80 -26.01
N GLY A 117 4.36 -2.47 -25.90
CA GLY A 117 4.19 -1.57 -27.05
C GLY A 117 5.28 -1.69 -28.13
N ARG A 118 6.49 -2.18 -27.78
CA ARG A 118 7.55 -2.52 -28.75
C ARG A 118 7.30 -3.84 -29.49
N ARG A 119 6.43 -4.72 -28.99
CA ARG A 119 6.13 -6.04 -29.56
C ARG A 119 4.95 -6.02 -30.53
N ASP A 120 4.05 -5.03 -30.43
CA ASP A 120 2.94 -4.85 -31.36
C ASP A 120 3.38 -4.57 -32.83
N GLY A 121 4.69 -4.46 -33.10
CA GLY A 121 5.26 -4.39 -34.46
C GLY A 121 5.75 -5.72 -35.06
N GLY A 122 5.67 -6.85 -34.35
CA GLY A 122 6.20 -8.13 -34.85
C GLY A 122 5.43 -9.34 -34.32
N ASP A 123 4.61 -9.91 -35.20
CA ASP A 123 4.02 -11.26 -35.22
C ASP A 123 3.41 -11.90 -33.95
N GLY A 124 2.25 -12.51 -34.17
CA GLY A 124 1.38 -13.08 -33.13
C GLY A 124 2.03 -14.15 -32.24
N GLY A 125 1.54 -14.23 -31.00
CA GLY A 125 1.92 -15.27 -30.04
C GLY A 125 3.07 -14.91 -29.08
N ALA A 126 3.21 -13.63 -28.71
CA ALA A 126 4.38 -13.15 -27.98
C ALA A 126 4.49 -13.72 -26.54
N ARG A 127 5.48 -14.59 -26.35
CA ARG A 127 6.01 -15.03 -25.05
C ARG A 127 6.20 -13.82 -24.13
N ALA A 128 5.60 -13.87 -22.94
CA ALA A 128 5.63 -12.76 -22.00
C ALA A 128 7.06 -12.26 -21.76
N PRO A 129 7.30 -10.93 -21.63
CA PRO A 129 8.61 -10.40 -21.28
C PRO A 129 8.95 -10.76 -19.84
N MET A 130 9.39 -12.01 -19.62
CA MET A 130 9.53 -12.61 -18.29
C MET A 130 10.45 -11.80 -17.39
N GLY A 131 11.55 -11.28 -17.95
CA GLY A 131 12.49 -10.43 -17.22
C GLY A 131 11.87 -9.09 -16.80
N ALA A 132 11.06 -8.46 -17.67
CA ALA A 132 10.39 -7.20 -17.35
C ALA A 132 9.30 -7.42 -16.28
N LEU A 133 8.55 -8.53 -16.37
CA LEU A 133 7.52 -8.84 -15.39
C LEU A 133 8.13 -9.08 -14.00
N VAL A 134 9.14 -9.95 -13.93
CA VAL A 134 9.88 -10.24 -12.68
C VAL A 134 10.50 -8.97 -12.09
N ALA A 135 11.15 -8.15 -12.92
CA ALA A 135 11.74 -6.89 -12.45
C ALA A 135 10.68 -5.92 -11.93
N SER A 136 9.58 -5.74 -12.67
CA SER A 136 8.49 -4.86 -12.24
C SER A 136 7.82 -5.34 -10.96
N ASP A 137 7.63 -6.65 -10.81
CA ASP A 137 7.01 -7.25 -9.63
C ASP A 137 7.92 -7.14 -8.40
N ALA A 138 9.21 -7.42 -8.55
CA ALA A 138 10.21 -7.24 -7.49
C ALA A 138 10.28 -5.78 -7.01
N LEU A 139 10.40 -4.83 -7.95
CA LEU A 139 10.50 -3.40 -7.65
C LEU A 139 9.23 -2.92 -6.95
N THR A 140 8.07 -3.24 -7.49
CA THR A 140 6.79 -2.75 -6.96
C THR A 140 6.45 -3.38 -5.61
N SER A 141 6.77 -4.65 -5.40
CA SER A 141 6.58 -5.33 -4.10
C SER A 141 7.51 -4.76 -3.03
N PHE A 142 8.76 -4.46 -3.39
CA PHE A 142 9.68 -3.77 -2.48
C PHE A 142 9.14 -2.38 -2.10
N GLY A 143 8.70 -1.58 -3.07
CA GLY A 143 8.16 -0.24 -2.85
C GLY A 143 6.93 -0.26 -1.94
N GLN A 144 5.97 -1.14 -2.22
CA GLN A 144 4.75 -1.30 -1.41
C GLN A 144 5.07 -1.65 0.04
N MET A 145 5.95 -2.63 0.27
CA MET A 145 6.30 -3.05 1.62
C MET A 145 7.10 -1.97 2.37
N MET A 146 7.98 -1.26 1.68
CA MET A 146 8.72 -0.13 2.25
C MET A 146 7.79 1.02 2.67
N GLY A 147 6.73 1.28 1.90
CA GLY A 147 5.68 2.25 2.26
C GLY A 147 4.76 1.78 3.40
N TYR A 148 4.65 0.47 3.64
CA TYR A 148 3.79 -0.12 4.67
C TYR A 148 4.46 -0.19 6.06
N MET A 149 5.77 -0.37 6.13
CA MET A 149 6.49 -0.47 7.42
C MET A 149 6.31 0.73 8.37
N PRO A 150 6.36 2.00 7.90
CA PRO A 150 6.08 3.16 8.75
C PRO A 150 4.68 3.14 9.38
N VAL A 151 3.69 2.57 8.68
CA VAL A 151 2.32 2.43 9.18
C VAL A 151 2.29 1.52 10.41
N LEU A 152 3.00 0.39 10.35
CA LEU A 152 3.13 -0.53 11.48
C LEU A 152 3.84 0.13 12.67
N ALA A 153 4.93 0.85 12.39
CA ALA A 153 5.69 1.56 13.42
C ALA A 153 4.87 2.65 14.10
N LEU A 154 4.08 3.44 13.34
CA LEU A 154 3.19 4.44 13.89
C LEU A 154 2.08 3.81 14.73
N ALA A 155 1.46 2.73 14.23
CA ALA A 155 0.41 2.03 14.96
C ALA A 155 0.90 1.49 16.30
N ALA A 156 2.12 0.94 16.35
CA ALA A 156 2.73 0.45 17.57
C ALA A 156 3.02 1.59 18.57
N ARG A 157 3.53 2.73 18.10
CA ARG A 157 3.84 3.90 18.97
C ARG A 157 2.59 4.59 19.53
N CYS A 158 1.50 4.62 18.77
CA CYS A 158 0.26 5.27 19.19
C CYS A 158 -0.63 4.37 20.07
N ALA A 159 -0.26 3.11 20.28
CA ALA A 159 -1.05 2.18 21.08
C ALA A 159 -1.08 2.60 22.56
N PRO A 160 -2.26 2.69 23.20
CA PRO A 160 -2.38 3.15 24.57
C PRO A 160 -1.85 2.09 25.56
N ARG A 161 -1.12 2.56 26.59
CA ARG A 161 -0.61 1.69 27.65
C ARG A 161 -1.75 0.95 28.36
N GLY A 162 -1.61 -0.37 28.48
CA GLY A 162 -2.63 -1.25 29.08
C GLY A 162 -3.63 -1.85 28.08
N MET A 163 -3.67 -1.40 26.82
CA MET A 163 -4.47 -2.00 25.74
C MET A 163 -3.71 -2.02 24.40
N GLU A 164 -2.42 -2.32 24.43
CA GLU A 164 -1.53 -2.15 23.28
C GLU A 164 -1.98 -2.99 22.07
N ALA A 165 -2.32 -4.26 22.30
CA ALA A 165 -2.80 -5.15 21.24
C ALA A 165 -4.09 -4.63 20.59
N THR A 166 -5.03 -4.13 21.39
CA THR A 166 -6.32 -3.63 20.90
C THR A 166 -6.16 -2.32 20.14
N GLY A 167 -5.33 -1.40 20.64
CA GLY A 167 -5.06 -0.13 19.96
C GLY A 167 -4.32 -0.32 18.65
N TYR A 168 -3.31 -1.19 18.64
CA TYR A 168 -2.58 -1.57 17.43
C TYR A 168 -3.51 -2.17 16.38
N SER A 169 -4.32 -3.16 16.78
CA SER A 169 -5.25 -3.84 15.87
C SER A 169 -6.33 -2.89 15.34
N ALA A 170 -6.82 -1.94 16.15
CA ALA A 170 -7.78 -0.94 15.72
C ALA A 170 -7.20 0.01 14.67
N LEU A 171 -5.95 0.44 14.82
CA LEU A 171 -5.28 1.29 13.84
C LEU A 171 -5.01 0.54 12.53
N LEU A 172 -4.59 -0.72 12.60
CA LEU A 172 -4.43 -1.55 11.41
C LEU A 172 -5.76 -1.81 10.70
N PHE A 173 -6.83 -2.07 11.45
CA PHE A 173 -8.17 -2.21 10.87
C PHE A 173 -8.58 -0.96 10.08
N VAL A 174 -8.32 0.24 10.61
CA VAL A 174 -8.55 1.50 9.87
C VAL A 174 -7.68 1.59 8.62
N ALA A 175 -6.41 1.21 8.70
CA ALA A 175 -5.49 1.21 7.57
C ALA A 175 -5.91 0.21 6.47
N ASP A 176 -6.46 -0.94 6.84
CA ASP A 176 -6.96 -1.94 5.90
C ASP A 176 -8.31 -1.52 5.29
N LEU A 177 -9.19 -0.92 6.09
CA LEU A 177 -10.41 -0.30 5.57
C LEU A 177 -10.10 0.77 4.52
N ALA A 178 -9.10 1.61 4.78
CA ALA A 178 -8.63 2.61 3.83
C ALA A 178 -8.15 1.97 2.51
N THR A 179 -7.49 0.81 2.60
CA THR A 179 -7.02 0.06 1.42
C THR A 179 -8.19 -0.51 0.61
N GLY A 180 -9.24 -0.98 1.30
CA GLY A 180 -10.49 -1.39 0.67
C GLY A 180 -11.12 -0.23 -0.11
N VAL A 181 -11.24 0.94 0.52
CA VAL A 181 -11.76 2.16 -0.13
C VAL A 181 -10.87 2.59 -1.30
N GLY A 182 -9.54 2.58 -1.13
CA GLY A 182 -8.59 2.88 -2.19
C GLY A 182 -8.68 1.92 -3.37
N SER A 183 -9.01 0.66 -3.13
CA SER A 183 -9.25 -0.34 -4.19
C SER A 183 -10.54 -0.05 -4.97
N LEU A 184 -11.59 0.43 -4.30
CA LEU A 184 -12.82 0.88 -4.97
C LEU A 184 -12.56 2.14 -5.81
N LEU A 185 -11.79 3.11 -5.30
CA LEU A 185 -11.38 4.29 -6.05
C LEU A 185 -10.52 3.92 -7.27
N ALA A 186 -9.61 2.96 -7.12
CA ALA A 186 -8.79 2.43 -8.22
C ALA A 186 -9.66 1.73 -9.28
N ALA A 187 -10.66 0.94 -8.85
CA ALA A 187 -11.63 0.33 -9.76
C ALA A 187 -12.42 1.40 -10.52
N GLU A 188 -12.87 2.45 -9.84
CA GLU A 188 -13.59 3.56 -10.48
C GLU A 188 -12.74 4.31 -11.50
N LEU A 189 -11.49 4.60 -11.16
CA LEU A 189 -10.52 5.19 -12.08
C LEU A 189 -10.25 4.27 -13.29
N THR A 190 -10.19 2.96 -13.07
CA THR A 190 -10.04 1.98 -14.16
C THR A 190 -11.25 2.02 -15.10
N ARG A 191 -12.48 2.09 -14.56
CA ARG A 191 -13.72 2.20 -15.35
C ARG A 191 -13.79 3.53 -16.11
N SER A 192 -13.51 4.65 -15.45
CA SER A 192 -13.60 5.98 -16.07
C SER A 192 -12.59 6.19 -17.19
N MET A 193 -11.41 5.56 -17.08
CA MET A 193 -10.40 5.56 -18.15
C MET A 193 -10.69 4.53 -19.26
N GLY A 194 -11.72 3.68 -19.11
CA GLY A 194 -12.12 2.67 -20.09
C GLY A 194 -11.14 1.51 -20.22
N LEU A 195 -10.30 1.27 -19.21
CA LEU A 195 -9.28 0.21 -19.25
C LEU A 195 -9.95 -1.16 -19.19
N GLY A 196 -9.71 -2.00 -20.20
CA GLY A 196 -10.27 -3.35 -20.27
C GLY A 196 -11.76 -3.42 -20.64
N ALA A 197 -12.40 -2.30 -21.00
CA ALA A 197 -13.77 -2.25 -21.51
C ALA A 197 -13.81 -2.19 -23.06
N GLY A 198 -14.85 -2.80 -23.66
CA GLY A 198 -15.12 -2.79 -25.11
C GLY A 198 -14.58 -4.00 -25.89
N ASP A 199 -15.02 -4.13 -27.15
CA ASP A 199 -14.79 -5.30 -28.03
C ASP A 199 -13.31 -5.59 -28.36
N GLY A 200 -12.39 -4.69 -27.99
CA GLY A 200 -10.95 -4.83 -28.20
C GLY A 200 -10.07 -4.84 -26.94
N ARG A 201 -10.64 -4.81 -25.72
CA ARG A 201 -9.88 -4.64 -24.45
C ARG A 201 -8.73 -3.62 -24.59
N SER A 202 -9.06 -2.36 -24.86
CA SER A 202 -8.02 -1.34 -25.06
C SER A 202 -7.27 -1.04 -23.76
N TRP A 203 -5.93 -1.04 -23.82
CA TRP A 203 -5.03 -0.73 -22.70
C TRP A 203 -4.14 0.49 -22.98
N SER A 204 -4.51 1.31 -23.96
CA SER A 204 -3.71 2.44 -24.46
C SER A 204 -3.48 3.56 -23.45
N ARG A 205 -4.27 3.61 -22.37
CA ARG A 205 -4.16 4.62 -21.28
C ARG A 205 -3.58 4.07 -19.97
N LEU A 206 -3.02 2.85 -20.00
CA LEU A 206 -2.50 2.19 -18.80
C LEU A 206 -1.29 2.95 -18.21
N ASP A 207 -0.50 3.59 -19.07
CA ASP A 207 0.60 4.46 -18.69
C ASP A 207 0.12 5.69 -17.90
N ALA A 208 -0.88 6.40 -18.41
CA ALA A 208 -1.50 7.55 -17.75
C ALA A 208 -2.12 7.15 -16.40
N TYR A 209 -2.73 5.97 -16.31
CA TYR A 209 -3.26 5.42 -15.07
C TYR A 209 -2.16 5.17 -14.03
N VAL A 210 -1.06 4.52 -14.42
CA VAL A 210 0.08 4.26 -13.53
C VAL A 210 0.71 5.56 -13.03
N TRP A 211 0.87 6.56 -13.89
CA TRP A 211 1.35 7.89 -13.50
C TRP A 211 0.40 8.60 -12.53
N THR A 212 -0.92 8.52 -12.78
CA THR A 212 -1.94 9.11 -11.91
C THR A 212 -1.90 8.47 -10.51
N CYS A 213 -1.83 7.14 -10.42
CA CYS A 213 -1.69 6.45 -9.14
C CYS A 213 -0.37 6.80 -8.43
N ALA A 214 0.75 6.92 -9.16
CA ALA A 214 2.02 7.32 -8.56
C ALA A 214 1.98 8.74 -8.00
N GLY A 215 1.33 9.68 -8.71
CA GLY A 215 1.14 11.05 -8.24
C GLY A 215 0.22 11.13 -7.01
N LEU A 216 -0.90 10.40 -7.02
CA LEU A 216 -1.84 10.36 -5.89
C LEU A 216 -1.20 9.80 -4.62
N LYS A 217 -0.28 8.83 -4.72
CA LYS A 217 0.47 8.31 -3.58
C LYS A 217 1.37 9.34 -2.89
N LEU A 218 1.75 10.41 -3.59
CA LEU A 218 2.52 11.52 -3.02
C LEU A 218 1.61 12.57 -2.36
N ALA A 219 0.32 12.63 -2.70
CA ALA A 219 -0.64 13.56 -2.11
C ALA A 219 -0.69 13.51 -0.56
N PRO A 220 -0.69 12.34 0.11
CA PRO A 220 -0.71 12.31 1.57
C PRO A 220 0.57 12.87 2.23
N LEU A 221 1.68 13.03 1.49
CA LEU A 221 2.87 13.71 1.99
C LEU A 221 2.65 15.21 2.23
N ALA A 222 1.69 15.84 1.53
CA ALA A 222 1.32 17.22 1.79
C ALA A 222 0.64 17.40 3.16
N LEU A 223 0.08 16.33 3.73
CA LEU A 223 -0.56 16.32 5.06
C LEU A 223 0.44 16.00 6.20
N LEU A 224 1.67 15.62 5.87
CA LEU A 224 2.73 15.29 6.82
C LEU A 224 3.13 16.43 7.78
N PRO A 225 3.15 17.73 7.40
CA PRO A 225 3.38 18.82 8.36
C PRO A 225 2.30 18.93 9.46
N LEU A 226 1.05 18.55 9.18
CA LEU A 226 -0.02 18.52 10.19
C LEU A 226 0.23 17.44 11.25
N VAL A 227 0.86 16.34 10.87
CA VAL A 227 1.24 15.24 11.78
C VAL A 227 2.49 15.57 12.59
N ARG A 228 3.46 16.26 11.97
CA ARG A 228 4.64 16.79 12.68
C ARG A 228 4.26 17.76 13.80
N GLY A 229 3.30 18.65 13.55
CA GLY A 229 2.78 19.57 14.58
C GLY A 229 2.03 18.87 15.73
N GLY A 230 1.66 17.60 15.58
CA GLY A 230 0.96 16.80 16.60
C GLY A 230 1.87 16.04 17.58
N GLY A 231 3.20 16.18 17.47
CA GLY A 231 4.16 15.52 18.35
C GLY A 231 4.40 14.03 18.01
N VAL A 232 4.27 13.63 16.75
CA VAL A 232 4.54 12.25 16.31
C VAL A 232 6.05 11.95 16.21
N ASP A 233 6.88 12.99 16.09
CA ASP A 233 8.34 12.87 16.08
C ASP A 233 8.97 12.97 17.49
N GLU A 234 8.19 13.35 18.53
CA GLU A 234 8.57 13.29 19.96
C GLU A 234 8.17 11.94 20.59
#